data_AF-A0A951F036-F1
#
_entry.id   AF-A0A951F036-F1
#
_cell.length_a   1.000
_cell.length_b   1.000
_cell.length_c   1.000
_cell.angle_alpha   90.00
_cell.angle_beta   90.00
_cell.angle_gamma   90.00
#
_symmetry.space_group_name_H-M   'P 1'
#
loop_
_entity.id
_entity.type
_entity.pdbx_description
1 polymer ?
#
loop_
_entity_poly.entity_id
_entity_poly.type
_entity_poly.pdbx_seq_one_letter_code
_entity_poly.pdbx_strand_id
1 'polypeptide(L)' 'AAMDIESGTGYLINPGSVGQPRDGDPRAAYALFDAEEKMVRYRRVRYDVDTAQNKIREAGLPPFLADRLAVGR' A
#
# COMPACT_ATOMS: atom_id res chain seq x y z
N ALA A 1 5.52 -7.79 -8.01
CA ALA A 1 6.69 -8.60 -7.62
C ALA A 1 6.21 -9.83 -6.88
N ALA A 2 6.92 -10.96 -6.97
CA ALA A 2 6.67 -12.16 -6.18
C ALA A 2 7.98 -12.62 -5.52
N MET A 3 7.88 -13.28 -4.37
CA MET A 3 9.00 -13.75 -3.58
C MET A 3 8.67 -15.13 -3.01
N ASP A 4 9.57 -16.10 -3.22
CA ASP A 4 9.44 -17.44 -2.65
C ASP A 4 9.88 -17.47 -1.18
N ILE A 5 9.26 -18.33 -0.38
CA ILE A 5 9.51 -18.50 1.06
C ILE A 5 10.17 -19.84 1.29
N GLU A 6 11.44 -19.80 1.69
CA GLU A 6 12.20 -21.00 2.00
C GLU A 6 11.82 -21.54 3.38
N SER A 7 11.77 -22.87 3.48
CA SER A 7 11.45 -23.53 4.75
C SER A 7 12.64 -23.48 5.70
N GLY A 8 12.38 -23.19 6.98
CA GLY A 8 13.42 -23.05 8.00
C GLY A 8 14.03 -21.65 8.09
N THR A 9 13.61 -20.71 7.22
CA THR A 9 14.06 -19.32 7.22
C THR A 9 12.95 -18.40 7.74
N GLY A 10 13.31 -17.48 8.64
CA GLY A 10 12.42 -16.41 9.09
C GLY A 10 12.50 -15.19 8.18
N TYR A 11 11.36 -14.71 7.69
CA TYR A 11 11.27 -13.51 6.86
C TYR A 11 10.49 -12.40 7.56
N LEU A 12 10.95 -11.16 7.41
CA LEU A 12 10.18 -9.97 7.74
C LEU A 12 9.61 -9.38 6.45
N ILE A 13 8.28 -9.38 6.33
CA ILE A 13 7.59 -8.94 5.12
C ILE A 13 6.80 -7.67 5.42
N ASN A 14 7.01 -6.63 4.62
CA ASN A 14 6.21 -5.41 4.64
C ASN A 14 5.31 -5.36 3.40
N PRO A 15 3.97 -5.46 3.53
CA PRO A 15 3.06 -5.46 2.38
C PRO A 15 2.89 -4.07 1.74
N GLY A 16 3.45 -3.02 2.35
CA GLY A 16 3.18 -1.62 2.04
C GLY A 16 1.96 -1.10 2.80
N SER A 17 1.37 -0.02 2.30
CA SER A 17 0.18 0.63 2.88
C SER A 17 -0.94 0.73 1.86
N VAL A 18 -2.15 0.38 2.28
CA VAL A 18 -3.36 0.47 1.44
C VAL A 18 -3.81 1.94 1.32
N GLY A 19 -3.85 2.68 2.44
CA GLY A 19 -4.49 4.00 2.50
C GLY A 19 -3.55 5.20 2.37
N GLN A 20 -2.28 5.04 2.71
CA GLN A 20 -1.28 6.12 2.60
C GLN A 20 0.11 5.51 2.34
N PRO A 21 0.40 5.05 1.10
CA PRO A 21 1.74 4.64 0.72
C PRO A 21 2.73 5.81 0.86
N ARG A 22 3.97 5.51 1.22
CA ARG A 22 5.02 6.52 1.51
C ARG A 22 6.30 6.32 0.69
N ASP A 23 6.20 5.56 -0.38
CA ASP A 23 7.31 5.13 -1.21
C ASP A 23 7.33 5.78 -2.60
N GLY A 24 6.54 6.84 -2.82
CA GLY A 24 6.48 7.57 -4.08
C GLY A 24 5.51 7.00 -5.12
N ASP A 25 4.87 5.85 -4.84
CA ASP A 25 3.80 5.28 -5.68
C ASP A 25 2.45 5.47 -4.98
N PRO A 26 1.54 6.31 -5.52
CA PRO A 26 0.26 6.62 -4.88
C PRO A 26 -0.71 5.44 -4.87
N ARG A 27 -0.44 4.36 -5.62
CA ARG A 27 -1.32 3.17 -5.64
C ARG A 27 -1.33 2.47 -4.29
N ALA A 28 -2.51 2.03 -3.87
CA ALA A 28 -2.69 1.21 -2.68
C ALA A 28 -1.85 -0.07 -2.79
N ALA A 29 -1.12 -0.40 -1.72
CA ALA A 29 -0.19 -1.51 -1.67
C ALA A 29 -0.67 -2.58 -0.69
N TYR A 30 -0.56 -3.84 -1.11
CA TYR A 30 -0.79 -4.99 -0.25
C TYR A 30 0.00 -6.20 -0.77
N ALA A 31 0.03 -7.27 0.01
CA ALA A 31 0.60 -8.55 -0.40
C ALA A 31 -0.40 -9.68 -0.18
N LEU A 32 -0.31 -10.71 -1.02
CA LEU A 32 -0.99 -11.99 -0.84
C LEU A 32 0.07 -13.01 -0.46
N PHE A 33 -0.17 -13.75 0.62
CA PHE A 33 0.65 -14.90 0.99
C PHE A 33 -0.09 -16.17 0.62
N ASP A 34 0.53 -16.98 -0.24
CA ASP A 34 0.10 -18.31 -0.60
C ASP A 34 0.91 -19.32 0.24
N ALA A 35 0.23 -20.01 1.15
CA ALA A 35 0.87 -20.96 2.05
C ALA A 35 1.19 -22.30 1.38
N GLU A 36 0.45 -22.68 0.34
CA GLU A 36 0.65 -23.93 -0.39
C GLU A 36 1.84 -23.78 -1.35
N GLU A 37 1.87 -22.69 -2.12
CA GLU A 37 2.97 -22.35 -3.02
C GLU A 37 4.19 -21.79 -2.28
N LYS A 38 4.06 -21.48 -0.97
CA LYS A 38 5.07 -20.78 -0.16
C LYS A 38 5.57 -19.51 -0.86
N MET A 39 4.64 -18.65 -1.28
CA MET A 39 4.96 -17.47 -2.08
C MET A 39 4.26 -16.22 -1.57
N VAL A 40 4.95 -15.08 -1.60
CA VAL A 40 4.37 -13.77 -1.34
C VAL A 40 4.29 -12.99 -2.64
N ARG A 41 3.10 -12.49 -2.99
CA ARG A 41 2.83 -11.70 -4.18
C ARG A 41 2.45 -10.27 -3.80
N TYR A 42 3.30 -9.32 -4.16
CA TYR A 42 3.03 -7.90 -3.97
C TYR A 42 2.10 -7.37 -5.06
N ARG A 43 1.15 -6.53 -4.65
CA ARG A 43 0.13 -5.93 -5.51
C ARG A 43 0.04 -4.43 -5.29
N ARG A 44 -0.24 -3.72 -6.38
CA ARG A 44 -0.55 -2.30 -6.41
C ARG A 44 -1.82 -2.11 -7.20
N VAL A 45 -2.76 -1.37 -6.64
CA VAL A 45 -4.05 -1.09 -7.30
C VAL A 45 -4.32 0.41 -7.30
N ARG A 46 -4.81 0.92 -8.43
CA ARG A 46 -5.28 2.30 -8.51
C ARG A 46 -6.59 2.42 -7.73
N TYR A 47 -6.77 3.54 -7.06
CA TYR A 47 -8.02 3.92 -6.44
C TYR A 47 -8.29 5.40 -6.76
N ASP A 48 -9.50 5.84 -6.45
CA ASP A 48 -9.89 7.24 -6.62
C ASP A 48 -9.25 8.11 -5.52
N VAL A 49 -8.05 8.61 -5.81
CA VAL A 49 -7.28 9.48 -4.93
C VAL A 49 -8.02 10.80 -4.70
N ASP A 50 -8.65 11.36 -5.73
CA ASP A 50 -9.30 12.66 -5.67
C ASP A 50 -10.49 12.63 -4.70
N THR A 51 -11.33 11.60 -4.78
CA THR A 51 -12.43 11.40 -3.83
C THR A 51 -11.91 11.22 -2.40
N ALA A 52 -10.82 10.47 -2.20
CA ALA A 52 -10.23 10.29 -0.87
C ALA A 52 -9.66 11.61 -0.31
N GLN A 53 -8.99 12.40 -1.13
CA GLN A 53 -8.49 13.72 -0.76
C GLN A 53 -9.62 14.68 -0.39
N ASN A 54 -10.71 14.70 -1.16
CA ASN A 54 -11.85 15.56 -0.89
C ASN A 54 -12.49 15.23 0.45
N LYS A 55 -12.67 13.95 0.79
CA LYS A 55 -13.15 13.53 2.11
C LYS A 55 -12.27 14.04 3.26
N ILE A 56 -10.95 14.01 3.09
CA ILE A 56 -10.00 14.54 4.10
C ILE A 56 -10.18 16.06 4.27
N ARG A 57 -10.33 16.79 3.16
CA ARG A 57 -10.53 18.25 3.18
C ARG A 57 -11.88 18.63 3.80
N GLU A 58 -12.96 17.93 3.42
CA GLU A 58 -14.31 18.12 3.97
C GLU A 58 -14.38 17.82 5.47
N ALA A 59 -13.56 16.89 5.96
CA ALA A 59 -13.42 16.61 7.39
C ALA A 59 -12.67 17.70 8.18
N GLY A 60 -12.18 18.76 7.51
CA GLY A 60 -11.44 19.85 8.15
C GLY A 60 -10.04 19.46 8.62
N LEU A 61 -9.48 18.37 8.11
CA LEU A 61 -8.14 17.90 8.47
C LEU A 61 -7.05 18.74 7.77
N PRO A 62 -5.82 18.76 8.30
CA PRO A 62 -4.72 19.47 7.67
C PRO A 62 -4.56 19.11 6.17
N PRO A 63 -4.57 20.10 5.25
CA PRO A 63 -4.60 19.85 3.80
C PRO A 63 -3.48 18.94 3.28
N PHE A 64 -2.30 19.02 3.91
CA PHE A 64 -1.16 18.20 3.54
C PHE A 64 -1.43 16.68 3.66
N LEU A 65 -2.43 16.26 4.45
CA LEU A 65 -2.82 14.85 4.58
C LEU A 65 -3.55 14.34 3.33
N ALA A 66 -4.28 15.22 2.65
CA ALA A 66 -4.86 14.93 1.35
C ALA A 66 -3.77 14.97 0.27
N ASP A 67 -3.02 16.07 0.18
CA ASP A 67 -2.11 16.35 -0.93
C ASP A 67 -1.05 15.24 -1.11
N ARG A 68 -0.57 14.68 0.00
CA ARG A 68 0.43 13.60 0.00
C ARG A 68 -0.04 12.30 -0.63
N LEU A 69 -1.36 12.04 -0.71
CA LEU A 69 -1.91 10.83 -1.31
C LEU A 69 -1.56 10.73 -2.81
N ALA A 70 -1.56 11.85 -3.53
CA ALA A 70 -1.29 11.89 -4.97
C ALA A 70 0.17 11.57 -5.33
N VAL A 71 1.09 11.73 -4.37
CA VAL A 71 2.53 11.51 -4.56
C VAL A 71 3.05 10.31 -3.76
N GLY A 72 2.18 9.61 -3.02
CA GLY A 72 2.57 8.50 -2.15
C GLY A 72 3.57 8.91 -1.08
N ARG A 73 3.21 9.88 -0.21
CA ARG A 73 4.03 10.38 0.89
C ARG A 73 3.27 10.53 2.22
#